data_AF-A0A924R1U1-F1
#
_entry.id   AF-A0A924R1U1-F1
#
_cell.length_a   1.000
_cell.length_b   1.000
_cell.length_c   1.000
_cell.angle_alpha   90.00
_cell.angle_beta   90.00
_cell.angle_gamma   90.00
#
_symmetry.space_group_name_H-M   'P 1'
#
loop_
_entity.id
_entity.type
_entity.pdbx_description
1 polymer ?
#
loop_
_entity_poly.entity_id
_entity_poly.type
_entity_poly.pdbx_seq_one_letter_code
_entity_poly.pdbx_strand_id
1 'polypeptide(L)' 'MSGFGGLNKSKNGVVMGLVQLQLPVVKTPADLAAQTRRICDMVGKARRNQGTMDLVVFPEYALHGLSMDTNPDIMCSL' A
#
# COMPACT_ATOMS: atom_id res chain seq x y z
N MET A 1 12.70 -22.80 13.40
CA MET A 1 11.36 -22.30 13.74
C MET A 1 11.26 -20.86 13.25
N SER A 2 10.51 -20.58 12.18
CA SER A 2 10.12 -19.20 11.84
C SER A 2 9.21 -18.70 12.98
N GLY A 3 9.52 -17.51 13.53
CA GLY A 3 8.84 -17.00 14.72
C GLY A 3 7.33 -16.92 14.54
N PHE A 4 6.57 -17.41 15.53
CA PHE A 4 5.11 -17.29 15.72
C PHE A 4 4.38 -16.42 14.67
N GLY A 5 4.12 -16.96 13.48
CA GLY A 5 3.30 -16.31 12.45
C GLY A 5 3.76 -14.91 12.01
N GLY A 6 5.05 -14.56 12.11
CA GLY A 6 5.56 -13.25 11.71
C GLY A 6 5.41 -12.15 12.77
N LEU A 7 4.92 -12.48 13.97
CA LEU A 7 4.84 -11.52 15.09
C LEU A 7 6.21 -11.25 15.72
N ASN A 8 7.09 -12.26 15.74
CA ASN A 8 8.43 -12.15 16.30
C ASN A 8 9.47 -12.13 15.18
N LYS A 9 10.21 -11.03 15.08
CA LYS A 9 11.33 -10.89 14.14
C LYS A 9 12.50 -11.77 14.58
N SER A 10 13.06 -12.55 13.65
CA SER A 10 14.30 -13.30 13.88
C SER A 10 15.52 -12.45 13.51
N LYS A 11 16.71 -12.80 14.05
CA LYS A 11 17.96 -12.02 13.86
C LYS A 11 18.28 -11.71 12.38
N ASN A 12 18.00 -12.66 11.49
CA ASN A 12 18.28 -12.55 10.05
C ASN A 12 16.99 -12.57 9.19
N GLY A 13 15.82 -12.42 9.81
CA GLY A 13 14.53 -12.49 9.13
C GLY A 13 14.00 -11.12 8.71
N VAL A 14 13.19 -11.10 7.65
CA VAL A 14 12.43 -9.95 7.19
C VAL A 14 10.97 -10.15 7.57
N VAL A 15 10.35 -9.14 8.17
CA VAL A 15 8.91 -9.14 8.46
C VAL A 15 8.18 -8.40 7.33
N MET A 16 7.33 -9.13 6.59
CA MET A 16 6.56 -8.62 5.45
C MET A 16 5.06 -8.56 5.74
N GLY A 17 4.44 -7.43 5.44
CA GLY A 17 2.99 -7.27 5.42
C GLY A 17 2.46 -7.28 3.99
N LEU A 18 1.43 -8.09 3.72
CA LEU A 18 0.72 -8.11 2.44
C LEU A 18 -0.65 -7.45 2.62
N VAL A 19 -0.93 -6.40 1.85
CA VAL A 19 -2.14 -5.61 2.01
C VAL A 19 -3.23 -6.11 1.06
N GLN A 20 -4.38 -6.49 1.61
CA GLN A 20 -5.60 -6.64 0.82
C GLN A 20 -6.35 -5.31 0.81
N LEU A 21 -6.06 -4.51 -0.23
CA LEU A 21 -6.70 -3.21 -0.41
C LEU A 21 -7.91 -3.35 -1.34
N GLN A 22 -9.04 -2.79 -0.91
CA GLN A 22 -10.20 -2.62 -1.78
C GLN A 22 -9.81 -1.81 -3.02
N LEU A 23 -10.14 -2.32 -4.20
CA LEU A 23 -9.88 -1.64 -5.47
C LEU A 23 -10.53 -0.24 -5.47
N PRO A 24 -9.76 0.85 -5.65
CA PRO A 24 -10.31 2.20 -5.66
C PRO A 24 -10.93 2.55 -7.02
N VAL A 25 -11.84 3.52 -7.02
CA VAL A 25 -12.33 4.20 -8.21
C VAL A 25 -11.75 5.60 -8.20
N VAL A 26 -10.83 5.90 -9.13
CA VAL A 26 -10.15 7.20 -9.24
C VAL A 26 -10.50 7.82 -10.57
N LYS A 27 -11.06 9.04 -10.55
CA LYS A 27 -11.48 9.77 -11.76
C LYS A 27 -10.91 11.18 -11.83
N THR A 28 -10.64 11.77 -10.67
CA THR A 28 -10.20 13.15 -10.53
C THR A 28 -8.87 13.24 -9.77
N PRO A 29 -8.13 14.35 -9.89
CA PRO A 29 -6.95 14.60 -9.05
C PRO A 29 -7.24 14.54 -7.55
N ALA A 30 -8.45 14.94 -7.13
CA ALA A 30 -8.87 14.86 -5.74
C ALA A 30 -9.01 13.40 -5.26
N ASP A 31 -9.56 12.52 -6.10
CA ASP A 31 -9.65 11.08 -5.81
C ASP A 31 -8.25 10.47 -5.69
N LEU A 32 -7.35 10.81 -6.62
CA LEU A 32 -5.96 10.33 -6.61
C LEU A 32 -5.24 10.78 -5.34
N ALA A 33 -5.37 12.04 -4.95
CA ALA A 33 -4.80 12.56 -3.71
C ALA A 33 -5.39 11.87 -2.47
N ALA A 34 -6.70 11.61 -2.45
CA ALA A 34 -7.34 10.88 -1.36
C ALA A 34 -6.84 9.44 -1.25
N GLN A 35 -6.67 8.75 -2.39
CA GLN A 35 -6.17 7.39 -2.41
C GLN A 35 -4.68 7.31 -2.01
N THR A 36 -3.86 8.26 -2.47
CA THR A 36 -2.47 8.40 -2.00
C THR A 36 -2.40 8.54 -0.49
N ARG A 37 -3.20 9.45 0.09
CA ARG A 37 -3.27 9.63 1.55
C ARG A 37 -3.65 8.32 2.26
N ARG A 38 -4.65 7.60 1.74
CA ARG A 38 -5.07 6.31 2.29
C ARG A 38 -3.92 5.27 2.29
N ILE A 39 -3.14 5.20 1.21
CA ILE A 39 -1.94 4.33 1.15
C ILE A 39 -0.92 4.74 2.21
N CYS A 40 -0.56 6.02 2.28
CA CYS A 40 0.38 6.54 3.28
C CYS A 40 -0.08 6.27 4.72
N ASP A 41 -1.38 6.45 4.99
CA ASP A 41 -1.97 6.19 6.31
C ASP A 41 -1.90 4.70 6.66
N MET A 42 -2.13 3.81 5.69
CA MET A 42 -1.97 2.37 5.89
C MET A 42 -0.52 1.98 6.16
N VAL A 43 0.46 2.55 5.44
CA VAL A 43 1.89 2.36 5.72
C VAL A 43 2.21 2.78 7.15
N GLY A 44 1.79 3.99 7.54
CA GLY A 44 2.00 4.52 8.89
C GLY A 44 1.33 3.65 9.96
N LYS A 45 0.09 3.23 9.74
CA LYS A 45 -0.65 2.32 10.64
C LYS A 45 0.07 0.98 10.77
N ALA A 46 0.53 0.42 9.67
CA ALA A 46 1.23 -0.85 9.63
C ALA A 46 2.50 -0.77 10.50
N ARG A 47 3.35 0.26 10.30
CA ARG A 47 4.58 0.44 11.09
C ARG A 47 4.31 0.72 12.57
N ARG A 48 3.31 1.53 12.91
CA ARG A 48 2.96 1.85 14.32
C ARG A 48 2.44 0.62 15.07
N ASN A 49 1.66 -0.23 14.42
CA ASN A 49 1.05 -1.40 15.06
C ASN A 49 1.97 -2.64 15.03
N GLN A 50 2.93 -2.70 14.09
CA GLN A 50 3.95 -3.74 14.04
C GLN A 50 5.32 -3.11 13.83
N GLY A 51 5.95 -2.70 14.95
CA GLY A 51 7.24 -1.99 14.95
C GLY A 51 8.41 -2.80 14.37
N THR A 52 8.25 -4.12 14.25
CA THR A 52 9.23 -5.03 13.66
C THR A 52 9.13 -5.14 12.13
N MET A 53 8.12 -4.55 11.50
CA MET A 53 7.89 -4.68 10.06
C MET A 53 8.95 -3.96 9.23
N ASP A 54 9.48 -4.68 8.25
CA ASP A 54 10.55 -4.23 7.35
C ASP A 54 10.02 -3.85 5.96
N LEU A 55 8.96 -4.52 5.49
CA LEU A 55 8.38 -4.30 4.17
C LEU A 55 6.86 -4.44 4.20
N VAL A 56 6.17 -3.56 3.48
CA VAL A 56 4.72 -3.65 3.25
C VAL A 56 4.46 -3.60 1.74
N VAL A 57 3.67 -4.54 1.24
CA VAL A 57 3.41 -4.72 -0.19
C VAL A 57 1.93 -4.46 -0.45
N PHE A 58 1.66 -3.55 -1.39
CA PHE A 58 0.32 -3.23 -1.89
C PHE A 58 0.05 -3.98 -3.20
N PRO A 59 -1.23 -4.25 -3.53
CA PRO A 59 -1.58 -4.87 -4.79
C PRO A 59 -1.31 -3.93 -5.96
N GLU A 60 -1.19 -4.49 -7.17
CA GLU A 60 -1.22 -3.71 -8.39
C GLU A 60 -2.51 -2.87 -8.46
N TYR A 61 -2.45 -1.72 -9.14
CA TYR A 61 -3.58 -0.78 -9.26
C TYR A 61 -4.09 -0.21 -7.92
N ALA A 62 -3.33 -0.35 -6.83
CA ALA A 62 -3.69 0.21 -5.53
C ALA A 62 -3.86 1.74 -5.55
N LEU A 63 -3.19 2.44 -6.46
CA LEU A 63 -3.24 3.90 -6.55
C LEU A 63 -4.31 4.39 -7.53
N HIS A 64 -4.21 4.01 -8.80
CA HIS A 64 -5.09 4.50 -9.88
C HIS A 64 -6.36 3.68 -10.11
N GLY A 65 -6.48 2.49 -9.50
CA GLY A 65 -7.57 1.56 -9.79
C GLY A 65 -7.45 0.93 -11.18
N LEU A 66 -8.50 0.23 -11.61
CA LEU A 66 -8.57 -0.50 -12.90
C LEU A 66 -9.26 0.30 -14.02
N SER A 67 -9.28 1.64 -13.92
CA SER A 67 -9.89 2.46 -14.96
C SER A 67 -9.06 2.42 -16.25
N MET A 68 -9.72 2.29 -17.39
CA MET A 68 -9.11 2.44 -18.72
C MET A 68 -9.13 3.90 -19.22
N ASP A 69 -9.59 4.83 -18.39
CA ASP A 69 -9.65 6.26 -18.71
C ASP A 69 -8.24 6.88 -18.75
N THR A 70 -7.89 7.52 -19.87
CA THR A 70 -6.60 8.17 -20.10
C THR A 70 -6.67 9.68 -19.86
N ASN A 71 -7.43 10.13 -18.87
CA ASN A 71 -7.53 11.54 -18.50
C ASN A 71 -6.13 12.14 -18.20
N PRO A 72 -5.67 13.16 -18.95
CA PRO A 72 -4.34 13.74 -18.78
C PRO A 72 -4.13 14.36 -17.38
N ASP A 73 -5.19 14.77 -16.68
CA ASP A 73 -5.09 15.38 -15.35
C ASP A 73 -4.59 14.43 -14.26
N ILE A 74 -4.65 13.11 -14.49
CA ILE A 74 -4.26 12.07 -13.52
C ILE A 74 -3.21 11.09 -14.06
N MET A 75 -2.76 11.28 -15.29
CA MET A 75 -1.73 10.46 -15.94
C MET A 75 -0.34 11.08 -15.76
N CYS A 76 0.69 10.22 -15.75
CA CYS A 76 2.07 10.69 -15.78
C CYS A 76 2.48 11.04 -17.22
N SER A 77 3.16 12.17 -17.41
CA SER A 77 3.90 12.48 -18.63
C SER A 77 5.36 12.04 -18.52
N LEU A 78 5.98 11.68 -19.65
CA LEU A 78 7.42 11.41 -19.76
C LEU A 78 8.20 12.68 -20.13
#